data_AF-A0A392S1S7-F1
#
_entry.id   AF-A0A392S1S7-F1
#
_cell.length_a   1.000
_cell.length_b   1.000
_cell.length_c   1.000
_cell.angle_alpha   90.00
_cell.angle_beta   90.00
_cell.angle_gamma   90.00
#
_symmetry.space_group_name_H-M   'P 1'
#
loop_
_entity.id
_entity.type
_entity.pdbx_description
1 polymer ?
#
loop_
_entity_poly.entity_id
_entity_poly.type
_entity_poly.pdbx_seq_one_letter_code
_entity_poly.pdbx_strand_id
1 'polypeptide(L)' 'ETDISTVESLRFDLSTLEEATNKFSDANKLGEGGFGEVYKGSLPSGQEIAVKRLS' A
#
# COMPACT_ATOMS: atom_id res chain seq x y z
N GLU A 1 -26.48 -0.40 13.11
CA GLU A 1 -26.08 -0.46 11.69
C GLU A 1 -24.86 0.44 11.55
N THR A 2 -23.67 -0.16 11.39
CA THR A 2 -22.42 0.61 11.25
C THR A 2 -22.36 1.09 9.81
N ASP A 3 -22.69 2.37 9.65
CA ASP A 3 -22.68 3.08 8.40
C ASP A 3 -21.28 2.98 7.75
N ILE A 4 -21.21 2.34 6.59
CA ILE A 4 -19.99 2.28 5.75
C ILE A 4 -19.80 3.64 5.03
N SER A 5 -20.61 4.66 5.31
CA SER A 5 -20.31 6.02 4.88
C SER A 5 -19.09 6.56 5.64
N THR A 6 -18.10 7.06 4.90
CA THR A 6 -17.02 7.95 5.36
C THR A 6 -15.76 7.39 6.04
N VAL A 7 -15.37 6.12 5.82
CA VAL A 7 -13.94 5.98 5.47
C VAL A 7 -13.82 6.67 4.13
N GLU A 8 -13.50 7.97 4.13
CA GLU A 8 -13.08 8.69 2.93
C GLU A 8 -12.21 7.72 2.15
N SER A 9 -12.65 7.31 0.95
CA SER A 9 -11.87 6.36 0.17
C SER A 9 -10.47 6.95 0.07
N LEU A 10 -9.51 6.36 0.78
CA LEU A 10 -8.11 6.77 0.75
C LEU A 10 -7.57 6.33 -0.61
N ARG A 11 -7.91 7.14 -1.61
CA ARG A 11 -7.44 7.00 -2.98
C ARG A 11 -6.05 7.57 -2.99
N PHE A 12 -5.08 6.69 -3.20
CA PHE A 12 -3.71 7.09 -3.44
C PHE A 12 -3.44 6.97 -4.93
N ASP A 13 -2.74 7.96 -5.47
CA ASP A 13 -2.14 7.84 -6.79
C ASP A 13 -1.06 6.75 -6.75
N LEU A 14 -0.88 6.04 -7.87
CA LEU A 14 0.14 5.01 -7.97
C LEU A 14 1.54 5.56 -7.65
N SER A 15 1.84 6.79 -8.08
CA SER A 15 3.11 7.47 -7.78
C SER A 15 3.36 7.60 -6.27
N THR A 16 2.32 7.90 -5.49
CA THR A 16 2.42 7.97 -4.02
C THR A 16 2.78 6.60 -3.43
N LEU A 17 2.19 5.52 -3.95
CA LEU A 17 2.50 4.16 -3.51
C LEU A 17 3.89 3.72 -3.96
N GLU A 18 4.33 4.11 -5.16
CA GLU A 18 5.69 3.89 -5.65
C GLU A 18 6.70 4.59 -4.75
N GLU A 19 6.52 5.87 -4.46
CA GLU A 19 7.42 6.59 -3.54
C GLU A 19 7.43 5.96 -2.15
N ALA A 20 6.26 5.65 -1.60
CA ALA A 20 6.14 5.04 -0.27
C ALA A 20 6.85 3.68 -0.16
N THR A 21 6.89 2.90 -1.24
CA THR A 21 7.47 1.54 -1.27
C THR A 21 8.87 1.50 -1.91
N ASN A 22 9.46 2.65 -2.23
CA ASN A 22 10.70 2.74 -3.02
C ASN A 22 10.59 1.97 -4.35
N LYS A 23 9.57 2.27 -5.13
CA LYS A 23 9.19 1.66 -6.42
C LYS A 23 8.98 0.15 -6.32
N PHE A 24 8.27 -0.29 -5.28
CA PHE A 24 8.06 -1.72 -4.99
C PHE A 24 9.39 -2.49 -4.92
N SER A 25 10.38 -1.93 -4.23
CA SER A 25 11.69 -2.57 -4.09
C SER A 25 11.58 -3.89 -3.31
N ASP A 26 12.29 -4.92 -3.78
CA ASP A 26 12.40 -6.21 -3.07
C ASP A 26 12.94 -6.07 -1.63
N ALA A 27 13.73 -5.02 -1.35
CA ALA A 27 14.20 -4.72 0.00
C ALA A 27 13.04 -4.45 0.99
N ASN A 28 11.89 -4.04 0.47
CA ASN A 28 10.66 -3.79 1.21
C ASN A 28 9.64 -4.92 1.08
N LYS A 29 9.93 -6.01 0.36
CA LYS A 29 8.98 -7.12 0.18
C LYS A 29 8.72 -7.82 1.51
N LEU A 30 7.45 -7.87 1.91
CA LEU A 30 6.97 -8.54 3.11
C LEU A 30 6.54 -9.98 2.82
N GLY A 31 6.11 -10.27 1.59
CA GLY A 31 5.71 -11.61 1.19
C GLY A 31 5.09 -11.65 -0.21
N GLU A 32 4.76 -12.86 -0.64
CA GLU A 32 4.14 -13.15 -1.93
C GLU A 32 3.13 -14.29 -1.76
N GLY A 33 2.00 -14.18 -2.44
CA GLY A 33 1.01 -15.26 -2.52
C GLY A 33 0.32 -15.26 -3.88
N GLY A 34 -0.70 -16.11 -4.05
CA GLY A 34 -1.38 -16.30 -5.34
C GLY A 34 -2.11 -15.07 -5.92
N PHE A 35 -2.13 -13.94 -5.22
CA PHE A 35 -2.73 -12.69 -5.65
C PHE A 35 -1.71 -11.54 -5.72
N GLY A 36 -0.42 -11.88 -5.79
CA GLY A 36 0.69 -10.94 -5.93
C GLY A 36 1.49 -10.69 -4.65
N GLU A 37 2.33 -9.68 -4.74
CA GLU A 37 3.37 -9.34 -3.77
C GLU A 37 2.91 -8.26 -2.81
N VAL A 38 3.41 -8.30 -1.58
CA VAL A 38 3.12 -7.32 -0.53
C VAL A 38 4.42 -6.61 -0.16
N TYR A 39 4.38 -5.28 -0.14
CA TYR A 39 5.54 -4.43 0.14
C TYR A 39 5.26 -3.54 1.35
N LYS A 40 6.28 -3.35 2.20
CA LYS A 40 6.29 -2.32 3.23
C LYS A 40 6.46 -0.95 2.57
N GLY A 41 5.73 0.04 3.05
CA GLY A 41 5.95 1.42 2.67
C GLY A 41 5.74 2.39 3.83
N SER A 42 6.16 3.64 3.63
CA SER A 42 5.89 4.74 4.54
C SER A 42 5.30 5.90 3.77
N LEU A 43 4.12 6.35 4.17
CA LEU A 43 3.51 7.57 3.62
C LEU A 43 4.31 8.81 4.08
N PRO A 44 4.15 9.97 3.41
CA PRO A 44 4.76 11.23 3.83
C PRO A 44 4.39 11.67 5.26
N SER A 45 3.24 11.20 5.76
CA SER A 45 2.81 11.40 7.15
C SER A 45 3.64 10.62 8.18
N GLY A 46 4.55 9.75 7.74
CA GLY A 46 5.27 8.80 8.59
C GLY A 46 4.45 7.55 8.93
N GLN A 47 3.23 7.43 8.42
CA GLN A 47 2.40 6.25 8.61
C GLN A 47 2.97 5.07 7.80
N GLU A 48 3.32 3.98 8.50
CA GLU A 48 3.68 2.73 7.85
C GLU A 48 2.46 2.05 7.23
N ILE A 49 2.64 1.50 6.02
CA ILE A 49 1.60 0.82 5.26
C ILE A 49 2.14 -0.49 4.66
N ALA A 50 1.22 -1.38 4.30
CA ALA A 50 1.48 -2.53 3.44
C ALA A 50 0.73 -2.35 2.12
N VAL A 51 1.45 -2.39 1.00
CA VAL A 51 0.88 -2.27 -0.34
C VAL A 51 0.90 -3.63 -1.01
N LYS A 52 -0.27 -4.14 -1.39
CA LYS A 52 -0.39 -5.38 -2.17
C LYS A 52 -0.53 -5.04 -3.64
N ARG A 53 0.45 -5.46 -4.45
CA ARG A 53 0.43 -5.30 -5.90
C ARG A 53 -0.27 -6.52 -6.51
N LEU A 54 -1.48 -6.32 -7.01
CA LEU A 54 -2.23 -7.37 -7.71
C LEU A 54 -1.59 -7.59 -9.09
N SER A 55 -1.32 -8.85 -9.40
CA SER A 55 -0.75 -9.37 -10.65
C SER A 55 -1.72 -10.33 -11.31
#